data_AF-A0A496PDX3-F1
#
_entry.id   AF-A0A496PDX3-F1
#
_cell.length_a   1.000
_cell.length_b   1.000
_cell.length_c   1.000
_cell.angle_alpha   90.00
_cell.angle_beta   90.00
_cell.angle_gamma   90.00
#
_symmetry.space_group_name_H-M   'P 1'
#
loop_
_entity.id
_entity.type
_entity.pdbx_description
1 polymer ?
#
loop_
_entity_poly.entity_id
_entity_poly.type
_entity_poly.pdbx_seq_one_letter_code
_entity_poly.pdbx_strand_id
1 'polypeptide(L)'
;MIQLKDLGKFESVPKIVIDIIEGNISGLELELSTGWDINEPIEVSEYSDHSPLELALVMCCIPSIQWLVEHGAVLNDEENPSFLLAVRYGNKEIIDYVVAHGANVHA
;
A
#
# COMPACT_ATOMS: atom_id res chain seq x y z
N MET A 1 11.04 -5.01 -16.24
CA MET A 1 11.26 -5.26 -14.81
C MET A 1 10.55 -4.17 -14.02
N ILE A 2 9.75 -4.58 -13.06
CA ILE A 2 8.99 -3.70 -12.16
C ILE A 2 9.83 -3.52 -10.90
N GLN A 3 10.12 -2.26 -10.54
CA GLN A 3 10.92 -1.92 -9.37
C GLN A 3 9.98 -1.48 -8.24
N LEU A 4 9.98 -2.20 -7.13
CA LEU A 4 9.26 -1.82 -5.91
C LEU A 4 10.26 -1.29 -4.87
N LYS A 5 10.83 -0.11 -5.14
CA LYS A 5 11.94 0.50 -4.35
C LYS A 5 12.94 -0.54 -3.83
N ASP A 6 13.12 -0.66 -2.53
CA ASP A 6 14.05 -1.59 -1.87
C ASP A 6 13.45 -2.98 -1.61
N LEU A 7 12.17 -3.22 -1.92
CA LEU A 7 11.55 -4.54 -1.89
C LEU A 7 12.06 -5.44 -3.04
N GLY A 8 12.47 -4.85 -4.16
CA GLY A 8 13.18 -5.57 -5.21
C GLY A 8 12.83 -5.21 -6.64
N LYS A 9 13.37 -6.02 -7.56
CA LYS A 9 13.12 -5.97 -9.01
C LYS A 9 12.46 -7.27 -9.43
N PHE A 10 11.30 -7.17 -10.05
CA PHE A 10 10.50 -8.32 -10.44
C PHE A 10 10.32 -8.35 -11.96
N GLU A 11 10.30 -9.54 -12.55
CA GLU A 11 9.96 -9.70 -13.98
C GLU A 11 8.48 -9.38 -14.22
N SER A 12 7.62 -9.84 -13.30
CA SER A 12 6.20 -9.56 -13.24
C SER A 12 5.73 -9.55 -11.78
N VAL A 13 4.59 -8.91 -11.52
CA VAL A 13 3.86 -8.94 -10.24
C VAL A 13 2.36 -9.09 -10.55
N PRO A 14 1.52 -9.48 -9.59
CA PRO A 14 0.07 -9.54 -9.79
C PRO A 14 -0.49 -8.22 -10.33
N LYS A 15 -1.57 -8.31 -11.13
CA LYS A 15 -2.19 -7.14 -11.79
C LYS A 15 -2.58 -6.06 -10.78
N ILE A 16 -3.10 -6.46 -9.63
CA ILE A 16 -3.51 -5.57 -8.56
C ILE A 16 -2.34 -4.76 -7.97
N VAL A 17 -1.12 -5.32 -7.94
CA VAL A 17 0.08 -4.57 -7.53
C VAL A 17 0.34 -3.44 -8.53
N ILE A 18 0.19 -3.71 -9.83
CA ILE A 18 0.32 -2.68 -10.87
C ILE A 18 -0.73 -1.57 -10.64
N ASP A 19 -1.98 -1.94 -10.36
CA ASP A 19 -3.04 -0.95 -10.10
C ASP A 19 -2.74 -0.08 -8.86
N ILE A 20 -2.23 -0.69 -7.79
CA ILE A 20 -1.82 0.03 -6.57
C ILE A 20 -0.68 1.01 -6.87
N ILE A 21 0.39 0.57 -7.53
CA ILE A 21 1.58 1.42 -7.71
C ILE A 21 1.40 2.50 -8.78
N GLU A 22 0.47 2.30 -9.72
CA GLU A 22 0.13 3.28 -10.76
C GLU A 22 -1.03 4.21 -10.34
N GLY A 23 -1.72 3.92 -9.23
CA GLY A 23 -2.86 4.73 -8.78
C GLY A 23 -4.12 4.51 -9.61
N ASN A 24 -4.29 3.31 -10.17
CA ASN A 24 -5.45 2.97 -10.99
C ASN A 24 -6.67 2.65 -10.11
N ILE A 25 -7.35 3.70 -9.63
CA ILE A 25 -8.52 3.58 -8.78
C ILE A 25 -9.64 2.77 -9.43
N SER A 26 -9.86 2.91 -10.74
CA SER A 26 -10.85 2.10 -11.46
C SER A 26 -10.54 0.60 -11.41
N GLY A 27 -9.25 0.23 -11.37
CA GLY A 27 -8.80 -1.14 -11.16
C GLY A 27 -9.06 -1.61 -9.73
N LEU A 28 -8.73 -0.79 -8.73
CA LEU A 28 -8.97 -1.10 -7.32
C LEU A 28 -10.46 -1.27 -7.01
N GLU A 29 -11.31 -0.40 -7.55
CA GLU A 29 -12.78 -0.49 -7.46
C GLU A 29 -13.31 -1.78 -8.10
N LEU A 30 -12.75 -2.17 -9.26
CA LEU A 30 -13.13 -3.41 -9.92
C LEU A 30 -12.78 -4.62 -9.03
N GLU A 31 -11.55 -4.71 -8.53
CA GLU A 31 -11.14 -5.81 -7.64
C GLU A 31 -11.94 -5.84 -6.34
N LEU A 32 -12.21 -4.68 -5.74
CA LEU A 32 -13.08 -4.61 -4.57
C LEU A 32 -14.49 -5.13 -4.88
N SER A 33 -15.04 -4.78 -6.05
CA SER A 33 -16.37 -5.25 -6.49
C SER A 33 -16.44 -6.76 -6.75
N THR A 34 -15.30 -7.40 -7.05
CA THR A 34 -15.19 -8.87 -7.20
C THR A 34 -15.00 -9.59 -5.87
N GLY A 35 -14.88 -8.85 -4.75
CA GLY A 35 -14.79 -9.38 -3.40
C GLY A 35 -13.37 -9.50 -2.88
N TRP A 36 -12.40 -8.81 -3.48
CA TRP A 36 -11.05 -8.69 -2.93
C TRP A 36 -11.06 -8.11 -1.51
N ASP A 37 -10.32 -8.73 -0.58
CA ASP A 37 -10.09 -8.20 0.75
C ASP A 37 -8.91 -7.20 0.71
N ILE A 38 -9.21 -5.93 1.01
CA ILE A 38 -8.25 -4.81 1.03
C ILE A 38 -7.08 -5.03 1.99
N ASN A 39 -7.22 -5.90 2.97
CA ASN A 39 -6.16 -6.20 3.93
C ASN A 39 -5.44 -7.53 3.66
N GLU A 40 -5.86 -8.29 2.64
CA GLU A 40 -5.19 -9.53 2.27
C GLU A 40 -3.78 -9.24 1.71
N PRO A 41 -2.72 -9.82 2.29
CA PRO A 41 -1.37 -9.69 1.75
C PRO A 41 -1.29 -10.18 0.31
N ILE A 42 -0.61 -9.43 -0.55
CA ILE A 42 -0.41 -9.78 -1.95
C ILE A 42 0.98 -10.37 -2.10
N GLU A 43 1.05 -11.63 -2.54
CA GLU A 43 2.31 -12.29 -2.89
C GLU A 43 2.95 -11.59 -4.10
N VAL A 44 4.13 -10.99 -3.91
CA VAL A 44 4.93 -10.40 -5.00
C VAL A 44 6.07 -11.30 -5.45
N SER A 45 6.47 -12.26 -4.60
CA SER A 45 7.38 -13.36 -4.93
C SER A 45 7.20 -14.53 -3.96
N GLU A 46 7.85 -15.67 -4.26
CA GLU A 46 7.84 -16.88 -3.42
C GLU A 46 8.19 -16.64 -1.93
N TYR A 47 8.92 -15.55 -1.63
CA TYR A 47 9.42 -15.25 -0.28
C TYR A 47 8.91 -13.92 0.28
N SER A 48 7.97 -13.26 -0.39
CA SER A 48 7.51 -11.94 0.02
C SER A 48 6.06 -11.68 -0.36
N ASP A 49 5.26 -11.38 0.64
CA ASP A 49 3.96 -10.75 0.53
C ASP A 49 3.99 -9.36 1.18
N HIS A 50 3.06 -8.51 0.76
CA HIS A 50 2.93 -7.16 1.29
C HIS A 50 1.46 -6.79 1.36
N SER A 51 1.07 -6.05 2.40
CA SER A 51 -0.27 -5.49 2.42
C SER A 51 -0.45 -4.50 1.25
N PRO A 52 -1.68 -4.31 0.75
CA PRO A 52 -1.94 -3.33 -0.30
C PRO A 52 -1.52 -1.91 0.09
N LEU A 53 -1.73 -1.54 1.37
CA LEU A 53 -1.34 -0.23 1.89
C LEU A 53 0.17 -0.07 2.02
N GLU A 54 0.90 -1.13 2.41
CA GLU A 54 2.36 -1.12 2.42
C GLU A 54 2.92 -0.83 1.02
N LEU A 55 2.44 -1.53 0.00
CA LEU A 55 2.85 -1.30 -1.39
C LEU A 55 2.60 0.15 -1.83
N ALA A 56 1.43 0.70 -1.49
CA ALA A 56 1.08 2.09 -1.81
C ALA A 56 2.00 3.10 -1.10
N LEU A 57 2.31 2.88 0.19
CA LEU A 57 3.19 3.73 0.99
C LEU A 57 4.65 3.64 0.53
N VAL A 58 5.15 2.43 0.27
CA VAL A 58 6.49 2.21 -0.28
C VAL A 58 6.62 2.95 -1.60
N MET A 59 5.62 2.88 -2.47
CA MET A 59 5.65 3.56 -3.77
C MET A 59 5.26 5.04 -3.72
N CYS A 60 4.86 5.54 -2.54
CA CYS A 60 4.35 6.91 -2.35
C CYS A 60 3.19 7.26 -3.29
N CYS A 61 2.35 6.27 -3.64
CA CYS A 61 1.24 6.47 -4.56
C CYS A 61 0.05 7.08 -3.79
N ILE A 62 -0.01 8.41 -3.73
CA ILE A 62 -1.02 9.16 -2.96
C ILE A 62 -2.45 8.73 -3.31
N PRO A 63 -2.86 8.59 -4.60
CA PRO A 63 -4.22 8.16 -4.92
C PRO A 63 -4.58 6.81 -4.28
N SER A 64 -3.68 5.82 -4.36
CA SER A 64 -3.89 4.50 -3.76
C SER A 64 -3.86 4.54 -2.24
N ILE A 65 -2.94 5.32 -1.63
CA ILE A 65 -2.89 5.51 -0.17
C ILE A 65 -4.24 6.04 0.31
N GLN A 66 -4.75 7.09 -0.32
CA GLN A 66 -6.01 7.72 0.08
C GLN A 66 -7.17 6.75 -0.09
N TRP A 67 -7.27 6.12 -1.25
CA TRP A 67 -8.35 5.18 -1.54
C TRP A 67 -8.35 3.98 -0.56
N LEU A 68 -7.19 3.35 -0.32
CA LEU A 68 -7.08 2.21 0.59
C LEU A 68 -7.47 2.58 2.02
N VAL A 69 -7.01 3.75 2.51
CA VAL A 69 -7.34 4.23 3.86
C VAL A 69 -8.84 4.55 3.98
N GLU A 70 -9.42 5.20 2.98
CA GLU A 70 -10.87 5.50 2.94
C GLU A 70 -11.74 4.23 2.90
N HIS A 71 -11.20 3.13 2.39
CA HIS A 71 -11.88 1.83 2.33
C HIS A 71 -11.50 0.88 3.47
N GLY A 72 -10.84 1.37 4.51
CA GLY A 72 -10.62 0.62 5.76
C GLY A 72 -9.37 -0.24 5.79
N ALA A 73 -8.34 0.10 5.02
CA ALA A 73 -7.02 -0.53 5.17
C ALA A 73 -6.45 -0.35 6.59
N VAL A 74 -5.79 -1.38 7.10
CA VAL A 74 -5.20 -1.39 8.45
C VAL A 74 -3.97 -0.49 8.49
N LEU A 75 -4.06 0.63 9.22
CA LEU A 75 -2.96 1.59 9.39
C LEU A 75 -1.90 1.14 10.40
N ASN A 76 -2.32 0.36 11.40
CA ASN A 76 -1.54 0.04 12.59
C ASN A 76 -1.18 -1.46 12.65
N ASP A 77 -0.74 -2.00 11.52
CA ASP A 77 -0.16 -3.34 11.46
C ASP A 77 1.09 -3.43 12.36
N GLU A 78 1.28 -4.56 13.04
CA GLU A 78 2.39 -4.72 14.00
C GLU A 78 3.75 -4.85 13.31
N GLU A 79 3.80 -5.48 12.12
CA GLU A 79 5.05 -5.70 11.39
C GLU A 79 5.41 -4.48 10.53
N ASN A 80 4.41 -3.88 9.90
CA ASN A 80 4.56 -2.77 8.97
C ASN A 80 3.66 -1.56 9.30
N PRO A 81 3.89 -0.86 10.43
CA PRO A 81 3.07 0.30 10.80
C PRO A 81 3.14 1.41 9.74
N SER A 82 1.97 1.91 9.32
CA SER A 82 1.87 2.92 8.26
C SER A 82 2.61 4.22 8.59
N PHE A 83 2.67 4.60 9.86
CA PHE A 83 3.43 5.79 10.28
C PHE A 83 4.93 5.65 9.99
N LEU A 84 5.54 4.51 10.34
CA LEU A 84 6.96 4.27 10.11
C LEU A 84 7.27 4.16 8.61
N LEU A 85 6.39 3.51 7.84
CA LEU A 85 6.50 3.44 6.38
C LEU A 85 6.40 4.84 5.74
N ALA A 86 5.44 5.66 6.16
CA ALA A 86 5.28 7.03 5.67
C ALA A 86 6.51 7.90 5.98
N VAL A 87 7.11 7.74 7.17
CA VAL A 87 8.36 8.42 7.54
C VAL A 87 9.55 7.93 6.70
N ARG A 88 9.64 6.62 6.45
CA ARG A 88 10.73 6.01 5.69
C ARG A 88 10.71 6.37 4.21
N TYR A 89 9.53 6.33 3.58
CA TYR A 89 9.39 6.41 2.13
C TYR A 89 8.76 7.70 1.64
N GLY A 90 7.82 8.24 2.42
CA GLY A 90 6.96 9.34 2.03
C GLY A 90 7.55 10.73 2.29
N ASN A 91 6.66 11.70 2.30
CA ASN A 91 6.94 13.09 2.61
C ASN A 91 5.96 13.58 3.68
N LYS A 92 6.04 14.88 4.05
CA LYS A 92 5.15 15.47 5.05
C LYS A 92 3.66 15.27 4.72
N GLU A 93 3.26 15.35 3.46
CA GLU A 93 1.86 15.18 3.03
C GLU A 93 1.34 13.77 3.34
N ILE A 94 2.10 12.74 2.99
CA ILE A 94 1.74 11.34 3.29
C ILE A 94 1.71 11.11 4.81
N ILE A 95 2.70 11.63 5.54
CA ILE A 95 2.76 11.51 7.01
C ILE A 95 1.54 12.18 7.65
N ASP A 96 1.24 13.43 7.28
CA ASP A 96 0.09 14.17 7.79
C ASP A 96 -1.21 13.41 7.48
N TYR A 97 -1.34 12.86 6.27
CA TYR A 97 -2.53 12.12 5.85
C TYR A 97 -2.74 10.86 6.71
N VAL A 98 -1.76 9.98 6.85
CA VAL A 98 -1.93 8.74 7.64
C VAL A 98 -2.16 9.04 9.12
N VAL A 99 -1.52 10.06 9.68
CA VAL A 99 -1.74 10.50 11.07
C VAL A 99 -3.16 11.03 11.25
N ALA A 100 -3.67 11.84 10.31
CA ALA A 100 -5.03 12.33 10.35
C ALA A 100 -6.08 11.21 10.31
N HIS A 101 -5.73 10.04 9.76
CA HIS A 101 -6.60 8.87 9.68
C HIS A 101 -6.34 7.83 10.79
N GLY A 102 -5.51 8.15 11.78
CA GLY A 102 -5.33 7.32 12.98
C GLY A 102 -4.13 6.38 12.97
N ALA A 103 -3.14 6.62 12.10
CA ALA A 103 -1.83 5.97 12.24
C ALA A 103 -1.20 6.32 13.60
N ASN A 104 -0.71 5.31 14.30
CA ASN A 104 -0.09 5.43 15.60
C ASN A 104 1.31 6.06 15.45
N VAL A 105 1.45 7.31 15.89
CA VAL A 105 2.73 8.04 15.89
C VAL A 105 3.76 7.48 16.89
N HIS A 106 3.34 6.54 17.74
CA HIS A 106 4.17 5.81 18.69
C HIS A 106 4.29 4.32 18.34
N ALA A 107 4.04 3.96 17.08
CA ALA A 107 4.27 2.61 16.57
C ALA A 107 5.74 2.17 16.69
#